data_AF-A0A925DXS5-F1
#
_entry.id   AF-A0A925DXS5-F1
#
_cell.length_a   1.000
_cell.length_b   1.000
_cell.length_c   1.000
_cell.angle_alpha   90.00
_cell.angle_beta   90.00
_cell.angle_gamma   90.00
#
_symmetry.space_group_name_H-M   'P 1'
#
loop_
_entity.id
_entity.type
_entity.pdbx_description
1 polymer ?
#
loop_
_entity_poly.entity_id
_entity_poly.type
_entity_poly.pdbx_seq_one_letter_code
_entity_poly.pdbx_strand_id
1 'polypeptide(L)'
;MDLKTQIINEYLTQGCGFRKLAAKYGISRTTICNWVLVHQGIHNLPPTQKQETYSNNCMNSSPKKSTTPGNQTNDELLQKIAALEKQLEDQQLKVVVLDTLITVAEKQLNISIRKKPGTQQSEK
;
A
#
# COMPACT_ATOMS: atom_id res chain seq x y z
N MET A 1 6.25 36.77 6.92
CA MET A 1 4.90 36.20 6.98
C MET A 1 4.73 35.28 5.79
N ASP A 2 4.23 34.07 6.00
CA ASP A 2 3.97 33.14 4.91
C ASP A 2 2.81 33.67 4.05
N LEU A 3 2.92 33.55 2.72
CA LEU A 3 1.93 34.08 1.78
C LEU A 3 0.55 33.44 2.01
N LYS A 4 0.54 32.17 2.42
CA LYS A 4 -0.68 31.45 2.82
C LYS A 4 -1.36 32.10 4.02
N THR A 5 -0.62 32.43 5.09
CA THR A 5 -1.21 33.00 6.31
C THR A 5 -1.70 34.42 6.09
N GLN A 6 -1.02 35.20 5.22
CA GLN A 6 -1.49 36.51 4.80
C GLN A 6 -2.86 36.44 4.10
N ILE A 7 -3.03 35.51 3.15
CA ILE A 7 -4.29 35.34 2.41
C ILE A 7 -5.43 34.89 3.34
N ILE A 8 -5.14 33.98 4.27
CA ILE A 8 -6.14 33.51 5.26
C ILE A 8 -6.57 34.68 6.15
N ASN A 9 -5.62 35.47 6.66
CA ASN A 9 -5.92 36.62 7.51
C ASN A 9 -6.74 37.68 6.77
N GLU A 10 -6.42 37.96 5.50
CA GLU A 10 -7.19 38.88 4.67
C GLU A 10 -8.64 38.38 4.46
N TYR A 11 -8.82 37.08 4.23
CA TYR A 11 -10.15 36.46 4.14
C TYR A 11 -10.97 36.65 5.42
N LEU A 12 -10.37 36.38 6.58
CA LEU A 12 -11.05 36.44 7.88
C LEU A 12 -11.37 37.88 8.32
N THR A 13 -10.54 38.86 7.93
CA THR A 13 -10.68 40.25 8.36
C THR A 13 -11.53 41.10 7.41
N GLN A 14 -11.40 40.90 6.09
CA GLN A 14 -12.01 41.78 5.09
C GLN A 14 -13.32 41.23 4.49
N GLY A 15 -13.72 40.00 4.81
CA GLY A 15 -14.95 39.38 4.25
C GLY A 15 -14.91 39.24 2.72
N CYS A 16 -13.72 39.21 2.12
CA CYS A 16 -13.53 39.11 0.68
C CYS A 16 -13.78 37.68 0.20
N GLY A 17 -14.64 37.48 -0.79
CA GLY A 17 -14.87 36.14 -1.35
C GLY A 17 -13.62 35.55 -2.02
N PHE A 18 -13.49 34.21 -2.00
CA PHE A 18 -12.34 33.47 -2.56
C PHE A 18 -11.99 33.85 -4.00
N ARG A 19 -12.97 34.26 -4.81
CA ARG A 19 -12.78 34.64 -6.22
C ARG A 19 -12.01 35.96 -6.38
N LYS A 20 -12.20 36.91 -5.45
CA LYS A 20 -11.45 38.18 -5.41
C LYS A 20 -10.01 37.94 -4.98
N LEU A 21 -9.79 37.10 -3.95
CA LEU A 21 -8.46 36.70 -3.50
C LEU A 21 -7.71 35.93 -4.60
N ALA A 22 -8.40 35.05 -5.33
CA ALA A 22 -7.82 34.34 -6.46
C ALA A 22 -7.30 35.28 -7.55
N ALA A 23 -8.08 36.31 -7.91
CA ALA A 23 -7.67 37.32 -8.88
C ALA A 23 -6.50 38.20 -8.38
N LYS A 24 -6.49 38.54 -7.08
CA LYS A 24 -5.47 39.39 -6.46
C LYS A 24 -4.11 38.70 -6.31
N TYR A 25 -4.13 37.43 -5.93
CA TYR A 25 -2.91 36.66 -5.61
C TYR A 25 -2.51 35.66 -6.70
N GLY A 26 -3.31 35.51 -7.77
CA GLY A 26 -3.03 34.57 -8.87
C GLY A 26 -3.14 33.10 -8.50
N ILE A 27 -3.79 32.78 -7.38
CA ILE A 27 -3.91 31.41 -6.85
C ILE A 27 -5.32 30.89 -7.10
N SER A 28 -5.45 29.60 -7.39
CA SER A 28 -6.75 29.01 -7.65
C SER A 28 -7.70 29.16 -6.44
N ARG A 29 -8.98 29.42 -6.72
CA ARG A 29 -10.04 29.53 -5.69
C ARG A 29 -10.07 28.29 -4.79
N THR A 30 -9.90 27.10 -5.37
CA THR A 30 -9.96 25.82 -4.64
C THR A 30 -8.79 25.67 -3.67
N THR A 31 -7.59 26.10 -4.05
CA THR A 31 -6.42 26.13 -3.17
C THR A 31 -6.66 27.05 -1.96
N ILE A 32 -7.16 28.26 -2.19
CA ILE A 32 -7.45 29.22 -1.10
C ILE A 32 -8.54 28.67 -0.17
N CYS A 33 -9.61 28.07 -0.74
CA CYS A 33 -10.66 27.42 0.03
C CYS A 33 -10.09 26.31 0.92
N ASN A 34 -9.21 25.45 0.39
CA ASN A 34 -8.59 24.38 1.15
C ASN A 34 -7.70 24.93 2.28
N TRP A 35 -6.93 25.98 2.02
CA TRP A 35 -6.11 26.62 3.06
C TRP A 35 -6.94 27.17 4.22
N VAL A 36 -8.08 27.78 3.93
CA VAL A 36 -9.01 28.28 4.96
C VAL A 36 -9.65 27.12 5.72
N LEU A 37 -10.09 26.06 5.04
CA LEU A 37 -10.66 24.87 5.70
C LEU A 37 -9.66 24.21 6.65
N VAL A 38 -8.41 24.04 6.21
CA VAL A 38 -7.33 23.51 7.05
C VAL A 38 -7.05 24.42 8.24
N HIS A 39 -7.03 25.74 8.04
CA HIS A 39 -6.81 26.69 9.12
C HIS A 39 -7.96 26.70 10.15
N GLN A 40 -9.19 26.42 9.72
CA GLN A 40 -10.36 26.27 10.60
C GLN A 40 -10.42 24.90 11.29
N GLY A 41 -9.42 24.03 11.09
CA GLY A 41 -9.39 22.68 11.66
C GLY A 41 -10.28 21.67 10.93
N ILE A 42 -11.00 22.09 9.88
CA ILE A 42 -11.85 21.25 9.04
C ILE A 42 -10.98 20.52 8.00
N HIS A 43 -10.09 19.70 8.52
CA HIS A 43 -9.19 18.84 7.75
C HIS A 43 -9.24 17.43 8.32
N ASN A 44 -8.99 16.43 7.48
CA ASN A 44 -9.04 15.01 7.86
C ASN A 44 -10.40 14.52 8.38
N LEU A 45 -11.51 15.06 7.85
CA LEU A 45 -12.82 14.49 8.14
C LEU A 45 -12.92 13.12 7.48
N PRO A 46 -13.51 12.11 8.15
CA PRO A 46 -13.76 10.83 7.52
C PRO A 46 -14.67 11.05 6.30
N PRO A 47 -14.43 10.32 5.18
CA PRO A 47 -15.32 10.36 4.03
C PRO A 47 -16.77 10.09 4.45
N THR A 48 -17.72 10.79 3.84
CA THR A 48 -19.13 10.48 4.03
C THR A 48 -19.48 9.17 3.32
N GLN A 49 -20.46 8.40 3.81
CA GLN A 49 -20.95 7.17 3.15
C GLN A 49 -21.17 7.33 1.64
N LYS A 50 -21.75 8.46 1.20
CA LYS A 50 -21.90 8.76 -0.24
C LYS A 50 -20.56 8.90 -0.96
N GLN A 51 -19.59 9.58 -0.35
CA GLN A 51 -18.24 9.73 -0.92
C GLN A 51 -17.54 8.38 -1.03
N GLU A 52 -17.69 7.51 -0.05
CA GLU A 52 -17.18 6.12 -0.11
C GLU A 52 -17.83 5.33 -1.24
N THR A 53 -19.15 5.45 -1.43
CA THR A 53 -19.83 4.78 -2.55
C THR A 53 -19.31 5.27 -3.91
N TYR A 54 -19.04 6.56 -4.06
CA TYR A 54 -18.53 7.11 -5.33
C TYR A 54 -17.04 6.79 -5.56
N SER A 55 -16.22 6.75 -4.50
CA SER A 55 -14.81 6.35 -4.61
C SER A 55 -14.67 4.88 -4.99
N ASN A 56 -15.51 4.02 -4.42
CA ASN A 56 -15.50 2.58 -4.72
C ASN A 56 -16.07 2.27 -6.11
N ASN A 57 -16.89 3.17 -6.66
CA ASN A 57 -17.46 3.03 -8.00
C ASN A 57 -16.60 3.68 -9.10
N CYS A 58 -15.34 4.02 -8.79
CA CYS A 58 -14.40 4.48 -9.80
C CYS A 58 -14.04 3.33 -10.76
N MET A 59 -14.63 3.37 -11.95
CA MET A 59 -14.10 2.74 -13.15
C MET A 59 -13.84 1.22 -13.11
N ASN A 60 -14.80 0.42 -12.65
CA ASN A 60 -14.76 -1.03 -12.89
C ASN A 60 -16.06 -1.56 -13.50
N SER A 61 -16.18 -1.34 -14.82
CA SER A 61 -17.02 -2.18 -15.68
C SER A 61 -16.33 -3.54 -15.86
N SER A 62 -16.40 -4.42 -14.87
CA SER A 62 -16.26 -5.88 -15.08
C SER A 62 -16.72 -6.62 -13.83
N PRO A 63 -17.68 -7.57 -13.92
CA PRO A 63 -18.08 -8.38 -12.78
C PRO A 63 -17.06 -9.50 -12.57
N LYS A 64 -15.79 -9.17 -12.32
CA LYS A 64 -14.81 -10.11 -11.79
C LYS A 64 -14.69 -9.87 -10.30
N LYS A 65 -15.57 -10.56 -9.57
CA LYS A 65 -15.47 -11.00 -8.17
C LYS A 65 -14.10 -10.70 -7.53
N SER A 66 -13.92 -9.45 -7.09
CA SER A 66 -12.81 -9.08 -6.22
C SER A 66 -13.29 -9.33 -4.80
N THR A 67 -12.78 -10.38 -4.18
CA THR A 67 -12.94 -10.66 -2.75
C THR A 67 -12.43 -9.46 -1.97
N THR A 68 -13.36 -8.61 -1.51
CA THR A 68 -13.10 -7.59 -0.49
C THR A 68 -12.57 -8.29 0.76
N PRO A 69 -11.37 -7.99 1.29
CA PRO A 69 -10.99 -8.43 2.64
C PRO A 69 -11.65 -7.49 3.65
N GLY A 70 -12.99 -7.49 3.68
CA GLY A 70 -13.78 -6.80 4.68
C GLY A 70 -14.24 -7.81 5.72
N ASN A 71 -13.67 -7.73 6.92
CA ASN A 71 -14.02 -8.49 8.13
C ASN A 71 -14.02 -10.02 7.97
N GLN A 72 -12.84 -10.61 7.78
CA GLN A 72 -12.67 -12.03 8.10
C GLN A 72 -12.84 -12.19 9.61
N THR A 73 -13.69 -13.13 10.01
CA THR A 73 -13.90 -13.44 11.43
C THR A 73 -12.59 -13.95 12.05
N ASN A 74 -12.35 -13.73 13.35
CA ASN A 74 -11.13 -14.20 14.01
C ASN A 74 -10.91 -15.71 13.81
N ASP A 75 -12.01 -16.47 13.76
CA ASP A 75 -11.97 -17.92 13.55
C ASP A 75 -11.49 -18.30 12.14
N GLU A 76 -11.92 -17.58 11.10
CA GLU A 76 -11.42 -17.76 9.74
C GLU A 76 -9.94 -17.42 9.61
N LEU A 77 -9.47 -16.40 10.33
CA LEU A 77 -8.05 -16.03 10.37
C LEU A 77 -7.22 -17.13 11.03
N LEU A 78 -7.67 -17.69 12.17
CA LEU A 78 -7.00 -18.79 12.84
C LEU A 78 -6.91 -20.05 11.95
N GLN A 79 -7.99 -20.38 11.24
CA GLN A 79 -7.99 -21.50 10.29
C GLN A 79 -6.99 -21.28 9.15
N LYS A 80 -6.88 -20.06 8.63
CA LYS A 80 -5.89 -19.73 7.59
C LYS A 80 -4.47 -19.84 8.11
N ILE A 81 -4.20 -19.37 9.33
CA ILE A 81 -2.88 -19.48 9.95
C ILE A 81 -2.50 -20.96 10.08
N ALA A 82 -3.37 -21.79 10.66
CA ALA A 82 -3.11 -23.21 10.81
C ALA A 82 -2.86 -23.92 9.46
N ALA A 83 -3.63 -23.57 8.41
CA ALA A 83 -3.43 -24.12 7.08
C ALA A 83 -2.09 -23.67 6.45
N LEU A 84 -1.71 -22.41 6.64
CA LEU A 84 -0.45 -21.86 6.13
C LEU A 84 0.77 -22.45 6.87
N GLU A 85 0.68 -22.63 8.19
CA GLU A 85 1.73 -23.27 8.99
C GLU A 85 1.97 -24.71 8.55
N LYS A 86 0.89 -25.47 8.32
CA LYS A 86 1.00 -26.84 7.78
C LYS A 86 1.66 -26.86 6.40
N GLN A 87 1.28 -25.95 5.51
CA GLN A 87 1.91 -25.85 4.19
C GLN A 87 3.40 -25.51 4.31
N LEU A 88 3.77 -24.65 5.26
CA LEU A 88 5.15 -24.28 5.50
C LEU A 88 5.96 -25.50 5.96
N GLU A 89 5.45 -26.27 6.91
CA GLU A 89 6.07 -27.50 7.40
C GLU A 89 6.28 -28.53 6.26
N ASP A 90 5.25 -28.76 5.45
CA ASP A 90 5.31 -29.66 4.30
C ASP A 90 6.41 -29.24 3.29
N GLN A 91 6.57 -27.93 3.05
CA GLN A 91 7.62 -27.42 2.15
C GLN A 91 9.01 -27.57 2.76
N GLN A 92 9.17 -27.30 4.06
CA GLN A 92 10.44 -27.51 4.76
C GLN A 92 10.85 -28.99 4.72
N LEU A 93 9.91 -29.90 4.96
CA LEU A 93 10.16 -31.34 4.87
C LEU A 93 10.58 -31.74 3.46
N LYS A 94 9.90 -31.24 2.42
CA LYS A 94 10.29 -31.50 1.01
C LYS A 94 11.71 -31.02 0.72
N VAL A 95 12.08 -29.84 1.19
CA VAL A 95 13.44 -29.30 1.01
C VAL A 95 14.48 -30.24 1.64
N VAL A 96 14.26 -30.65 2.89
CA VAL A 96 15.16 -31.59 3.59
C VAL A 96 15.24 -32.93 2.84
N VAL A 97 14.11 -33.49 2.42
CA VAL A 97 14.09 -34.74 1.64
C VAL A 97 14.86 -34.60 0.34
N LEU A 98 14.67 -33.52 -0.41
CA LEU A 98 15.40 -33.30 -1.67
C LEU A 98 16.91 -33.15 -1.44
N ASP A 99 17.33 -32.39 -0.43
CA ASP A 99 18.75 -32.24 -0.09
C ASP A 99 19.40 -33.57 0.33
N THR A 100 18.68 -34.39 1.11
CA THR A 100 19.16 -35.71 1.50
C THR A 100 19.24 -36.66 0.30
N LEU A 101 18.27 -36.64 -0.62
CA LEU A 101 18.31 -37.42 -1.86
C LEU A 101 19.51 -37.03 -2.74
N ILE A 102 19.80 -35.73 -2.87
CA ILE A 102 20.99 -35.25 -3.57
C ILE A 102 22.25 -35.80 -2.90
N THR A 103 22.34 -35.70 -1.57
CA THR A 103 23.50 -36.20 -0.81
C THR A 103 23.72 -37.71 -0.98
N VAL A 104 22.63 -38.50 -0.98
CA VAL A 104 22.71 -39.96 -1.20
C VAL A 104 23.14 -40.27 -2.64
N ALA A 105 22.59 -39.56 -3.63
CA ALA A 105 22.94 -39.74 -5.03
C ALA A 105 24.41 -39.39 -5.30
N GLU A 106 24.92 -38.29 -4.75
CA GLU A 106 26.33 -37.91 -4.88
C GLU A 106 27.26 -38.98 -4.29
N LYS A 107 26.90 -39.56 -3.14
CA LYS A 107 27.65 -40.65 -2.49
C LYS A 107 27.64 -41.95 -3.28
N GLN A 108 26.49 -42.34 -3.86
CA GLN A 108 26.36 -43.60 -4.58
C GLN A 108 26.98 -43.55 -5.98
N LEU A 109 26.84 -42.41 -6.66
CA LEU A 109 27.26 -42.25 -8.06
C LEU A 109 28.65 -41.61 -8.20
N ASN A 110 29.27 -41.14 -7.10
CA ASN A 110 30.56 -40.44 -7.09
C ASN A 110 30.65 -39.26 -8.08
N ILE A 111 29.53 -38.59 -8.34
CA ILE A 111 29.44 -37.38 -9.15
C ILE A 111 28.96 -36.21 -8.28
N SER A 112 29.49 -35.01 -8.52
CA SER A 112 29.03 -33.80 -7.84
C SER A 112 27.83 -33.21 -8.59
N ILE A 113 26.65 -33.27 -7.98
CA ILE A 113 25.39 -32.79 -8.55
C ILE A 113 25.16 -31.33 -8.13
N ARG A 114 25.51 -30.97 -6.89
CA ARG A 114 25.37 -29.61 -6.37
C ARG A 114 26.41 -28.68 -6.99
N LYS A 115 26.00 -27.47 -7.37
CA LYS A 115 26.94 -26.43 -7.83
C LYS A 115 27.85 -25.98 -6.68
N LYS A 116 29.12 -25.72 -6.98
CA LYS A 116 30.06 -25.13 -6.02
C LYS A 116 29.63 -23.69 -5.72
N PRO A 117 29.42 -23.29 -4.45
CA PRO A 117 29.10 -21.91 -4.11
C PRO A 117 30.31 -21.03 -4.40
N GLY A 118 30.12 -20.03 -5.28
CA GLY A 118 31.16 -19.10 -5.69
C GLY A 118 32.10 -19.68 -6.76
N THR A 119 32.04 -19.09 -7.96
CA THR A 119 33.14 -19.22 -8.92
C THR A 119 33.89 -17.89 -8.84
N GLN A 120 35.14 -17.89 -8.34
CA GLN A 120 35.97 -16.68 -8.42
C GLN A 120 36.10 -16.30 -9.90
N GLN A 121 35.75 -15.06 -10.23
CA GLN A 121 35.97 -14.50 -11.55
C GLN A 121 37.48 -14.49 -11.79
N SER A 122 37.94 -15.16 -12.84
CA SER A 122 39.35 -15.12 -13.23
C SER A 122 39.72 -13.67 -13.58
N GLU A 123 40.64 -13.08 -12.83
CA GLU A 123 41.25 -11.80 -13.20
C GLU A 123 41.90 -11.95 -14.58
N LYS A 124 41.71 -10.94 -15.43
CA LYS A 124 42.17 -10.89 -16.81
C LYS A 124 43.19 -9.77 -16.95
#